data_AF-A0A3D0Y929-F1
#
_entry.id   AF-A0A3D0Y929-F1
#
_cell.length_a   1.000
_cell.length_b   1.000
_cell.length_c   1.000
_cell.angle_alpha   90.00
_cell.angle_beta   90.00
_cell.angle_gamma   90.00
#
_symmetry.space_group_name_H-M   'P 1'
#
loop_
_entity.id
_entity.type
_entity.pdbx_description
1 polymer ?
#
loop_
_entity_poly.entity_id
_entity_poly.type
_entity_poly.pdbx_seq_one_letter_code
_entity_poly.pdbx_strand_id
1 'polypeptide(L)'
;MFEKDKIRELLIDSVHSKDDAKDFFTGNLESPKLLNTLVEIAIDDYSGDARMEASFWISKFETSLLKNIEEKLIKIQCDELDSIACHAFISLARIKSKDGLKYIIDKRIEPEMFWEAEALKIYFENFLE
;
A
#
# COMPACT_ATOMS: atom_id res chain seq x y z
N MET A 1 20.09 7.80 -8.24
CA MET A 1 18.71 8.26 -8.04
C MET A 1 17.85 7.37 -8.90
N PHE A 2 16.74 6.81 -8.40
CA PHE A 2 15.85 6.04 -9.27
C PHE A 2 15.01 7.03 -10.07
N GLU A 3 15.14 7.00 -11.39
CA GLU A 3 14.35 7.85 -12.27
C GLU A 3 12.92 7.28 -12.34
N LYS A 4 11.91 8.12 -12.03
CA LYS A 4 10.51 7.71 -11.94
C LYS A 4 10.04 6.99 -13.21
N ASP A 5 10.44 7.48 -14.38
CA ASP A 5 10.08 6.89 -15.67
C ASP A 5 10.65 5.49 -15.86
N LYS A 6 11.91 5.28 -15.47
CA LYS A 6 12.53 3.95 -15.54
C LYS A 6 11.86 2.96 -14.57
N ILE A 7 11.53 3.41 -13.36
CA ILE A 7 10.80 2.57 -12.40
C ILE A 7 9.39 2.25 -12.91
N ARG A 8 8.71 3.20 -13.56
CA ARG A 8 7.40 2.96 -14.16
C ARG A 8 7.45 1.84 -15.19
N GLU A 9 8.41 1.88 -16.11
CA GLU A 9 8.55 0.82 -17.12
C GLU A 9 8.83 -0.54 -16.47
N LEU A 10 9.69 -0.58 -15.45
CA LEU A 10 9.94 -1.81 -14.70
C LEU A 10 8.68 -2.33 -13.98
N LEU A 11 7.84 -1.45 -13.45
CA LEU A 11 6.58 -1.84 -12.84
C LEU A 11 5.63 -2.44 -13.88
N ILE A 12 5.45 -1.79 -15.02
CA ILE A 12 4.62 -2.30 -16.12
C ILE A 12 5.15 -3.66 -16.60
N ASP A 13 6.46 -3.82 -16.69
CA ASP A 13 7.10 -5.09 -17.05
C ASP A 13 6.89 -6.18 -15.99
N SER A 14 6.90 -5.82 -14.71
CA SER A 14 6.62 -6.73 -13.59
C SER A 14 5.18 -7.23 -13.60
N VAL A 15 4.20 -6.36 -13.89
CA VAL A 15 2.79 -6.73 -14.12
C VAL A 15 2.68 -7.78 -15.22
N HIS A 16 3.41 -7.57 -16.32
CA HIS A 16 3.48 -8.52 -17.43
C HIS A 16 4.39 -9.72 -17.18
N SER A 17 4.79 -9.93 -15.93
CA SER A 17 5.57 -11.08 -15.47
C SER A 17 6.92 -11.26 -16.15
N LYS A 18 7.59 -10.15 -16.50
CA LYS A 18 9.00 -10.22 -16.90
C LYS A 18 9.88 -10.43 -15.67
N ASP A 19 10.62 -11.54 -15.67
CA ASP A 19 11.40 -11.97 -14.51
C ASP A 19 12.47 -10.95 -14.11
N ASP A 20 13.19 -10.36 -15.08
CA ASP A 20 14.22 -9.33 -14.82
C ASP A 20 13.66 -8.13 -14.02
N ALA A 21 12.41 -7.74 -14.27
CA ALA A 21 11.76 -6.65 -13.56
C ALA A 21 11.39 -7.06 -12.12
N LYS A 22 10.88 -8.28 -11.93
CA LYS A 22 10.57 -8.83 -10.59
C LYS A 22 11.84 -9.00 -9.75
N ASP A 23 12.92 -9.45 -10.37
CA ASP A 23 14.22 -9.62 -9.73
C ASP A 23 14.78 -8.27 -9.27
N PHE A 24 14.60 -7.23 -10.08
CA PHE A 24 14.98 -5.87 -9.69
C PHE A 24 14.28 -5.43 -8.40
N PHE A 25 12.95 -5.55 -8.30
CA PHE A 25 12.24 -5.13 -7.09
C PHE A 25 12.58 -6.01 -5.88
N THR A 26 12.63 -7.32 -6.09
CA THR A 26 12.98 -8.29 -5.04
C THR A 26 14.37 -8.01 -4.46
N GLY A 27 15.35 -7.71 -5.31
CA GLY A 27 16.71 -7.36 -4.89
C GLY A 27 16.85 -5.98 -4.24
N ASN A 28 15.80 -5.16 -4.22
CA ASN A 28 15.84 -3.78 -3.71
C ASN A 28 14.78 -3.49 -2.61
N LEU A 29 14.20 -4.52 -1.98
CA LEU A 29 13.18 -4.38 -0.92
C LEU A 29 13.68 -3.70 0.37
N GLU A 30 14.98 -3.48 0.50
CA GLU A 30 15.57 -2.74 1.63
C GLU A 30 15.89 -1.29 1.28
N SER A 31 15.61 -0.85 0.04
CA SER A 31 16.01 0.46 -0.46
C SER A 31 14.97 1.56 -0.13
N PRO A 32 15.24 2.48 0.81
CA PRO A 32 14.28 3.54 1.14
C PRO A 32 14.06 4.51 -0.03
N LYS A 33 15.07 4.63 -0.91
CA LYS A 33 14.98 5.44 -2.13
C LYS A 33 13.97 4.83 -3.10
N LEU A 34 14.02 3.51 -3.31
CA LEU A 34 13.05 2.83 -4.16
C LEU A 34 11.64 2.93 -3.56
N LEU A 35 11.51 2.70 -2.25
CA LEU A 35 10.23 2.81 -1.55
C LEU A 35 9.59 4.18 -1.78
N ASN A 36 10.34 5.27 -1.65
CA ASN A 36 9.81 6.62 -1.89
C ASN A 36 9.34 6.80 -3.34
N THR A 37 10.12 6.33 -4.33
CA THR A 37 9.71 6.39 -5.74
C THR A 37 8.46 5.57 -6.01
N LEU A 38 8.33 4.38 -5.43
CA LEU A 38 7.12 3.56 -5.56
C LEU A 38 5.91 4.26 -4.97
N VAL A 39 6.05 4.92 -3.82
CA VAL A 39 4.94 5.66 -3.20
C VAL A 39 4.51 6.85 -4.06
N GLU A 40 5.46 7.59 -4.64
CA GLU A 40 5.14 8.67 -5.59
C GLU A 40 4.41 8.17 -6.85
N ILE A 41 4.71 6.96 -7.29
CA ILE A 41 4.02 6.31 -8.41
C ILE A 41 2.62 5.88 -7.97
N ALA A 42 2.50 5.14 -6.87
CA ALA A 42 1.22 4.62 -6.39
C ALA A 42 0.17 5.73 -6.19
N ILE A 43 0.58 6.90 -5.67
CA ILE A 43 -0.35 8.00 -5.40
C ILE A 43 -0.84 8.68 -6.69
N ASP A 44 0.06 9.06 -7.61
CA ASP A 44 -0.24 10.07 -8.63
C ASP A 44 0.34 9.77 -10.03
N ASP A 45 0.65 8.51 -10.32
CA ASP A 45 1.04 8.16 -11.69
C ASP A 45 -0.16 8.08 -12.64
N TYR A 46 0.05 8.37 -13.93
CA TYR A 46 -1.03 8.26 -14.92
C TYR A 46 -1.32 6.80 -15.29
N SER A 47 -0.37 5.88 -15.09
CA SER A 47 -0.51 4.47 -15.46
C SER A 47 -1.11 3.66 -14.33
N GLY A 48 -2.35 3.17 -14.51
CA GLY A 48 -3.03 2.31 -13.54
C GLY A 48 -2.24 1.05 -13.18
N ASP A 49 -1.64 0.39 -14.19
CA ASP A 49 -0.80 -0.81 -13.99
C ASP A 49 0.43 -0.48 -13.12
N ALA A 50 1.10 0.65 -13.39
CA ALA A 50 2.24 1.06 -12.60
C ALA A 50 1.84 1.38 -11.15
N ARG A 51 0.70 2.03 -10.93
CA ARG A 51 0.21 2.34 -9.57
C ARG A 51 -0.12 1.08 -8.78
N MET A 52 -0.85 0.15 -9.41
CA MET A 52 -1.23 -1.13 -8.82
C MET A 52 0.01 -1.92 -8.41
N GLU A 53 0.94 -2.08 -9.35
CA GLU A 53 2.17 -2.84 -9.11
C GLU A 53 3.09 -2.15 -8.11
N ALA A 54 3.14 -0.82 -8.10
CA ALA A 54 3.87 -0.07 -7.08
C ALA A 54 3.30 -0.37 -5.69
N SER A 55 1.97 -0.36 -5.55
CA SER A 55 1.30 -0.71 -4.30
C SER A 55 1.60 -2.16 -3.88
N PHE A 56 1.60 -3.11 -4.83
CA PHE A 56 2.01 -4.49 -4.60
C PHE A 56 3.45 -4.57 -4.07
N TRP A 57 4.43 -3.94 -4.72
CA TRP A 57 5.83 -4.00 -4.30
C TRP A 57 6.07 -3.30 -2.96
N ILE A 58 5.42 -2.16 -2.71
CA ILE A 58 5.45 -1.49 -1.40
C ILE A 58 5.08 -2.49 -0.30
N SER A 59 4.03 -3.30 -0.50
CA SER A 59 3.58 -4.29 0.50
C SER A 59 4.60 -5.39 0.83
N LYS A 60 5.70 -5.49 0.08
CA LYS A 60 6.79 -6.46 0.29
C LYS A 60 7.97 -5.90 1.09
N PHE A 61 8.06 -4.59 1.27
CA PHE A 61 9.13 -3.97 2.07
C PHE A 61 9.07 -4.41 3.54
N GLU A 62 10.19 -4.29 4.25
CA GLU A 62 10.25 -4.60 5.68
C GLU A 62 9.41 -3.62 6.53
N THR A 63 8.89 -4.12 7.65
CA THR A 63 7.98 -3.39 8.54
C THR A 63 8.58 -2.08 9.06
N SER A 64 9.89 -2.02 9.32
CA SER A 64 10.63 -0.81 9.72
C SER A 64 10.53 0.30 8.69
N LEU A 65 10.69 -0.02 7.40
CA LEU A 65 10.58 0.97 6.33
C LEU A 65 9.13 1.40 6.10
N LEU A 66 8.18 0.45 6.18
CA LEU A 66 6.75 0.76 6.04
C LEU A 66 6.26 1.73 7.11
N LYS A 67 6.73 1.60 8.36
CA LYS A 67 6.40 2.54 9.43
C LYS A 67 6.78 3.99 9.09
N ASN A 68 7.87 4.20 8.36
CA ASN A 68 8.32 5.54 7.98
C ASN A 68 7.43 6.21 6.91
N ILE A 69 6.49 5.48 6.31
CA ILE A 69 5.61 5.97 5.26
C ILE A 69 4.12 5.78 5.57
N GLU A 70 3.76 5.55 6.85
CA GLU A 70 2.38 5.27 7.28
C GLU A 70 1.37 6.29 6.72
N GLU A 71 1.62 7.60 6.86
CA GLU A 71 0.74 8.65 6.32
C GLU A 71 0.52 8.53 4.80
N LYS A 72 1.55 8.10 4.07
CA LYS A 72 1.46 7.91 2.62
C LYS A 72 0.68 6.63 2.29
N LEU A 73 0.85 5.57 3.07
CA LEU A 73 0.06 4.35 2.94
C LEU A 73 -1.43 4.61 3.20
N ILE A 74 -1.77 5.45 4.18
CA ILE A 74 -3.16 5.88 4.43
C ILE A 74 -3.74 6.56 3.19
N LYS A 75 -2.98 7.45 2.53
CA LYS A 75 -3.42 8.07 1.27
C LYS A 75 -3.67 7.04 0.17
N ILE A 76 -2.79 6.04 0.02
CA ILE A 76 -2.96 4.97 -0.99
C ILE A 76 -4.17 4.08 -0.64
N GLN A 77 -4.45 3.83 0.64
CA GLN A 77 -5.63 3.07 1.06
C GLN A 77 -6.96 3.76 0.68
N CYS A 78 -6.96 5.09 0.56
CA CYS A 78 -8.14 5.85 0.14
C CYS A 78 -8.39 5.83 -1.38
N ASP A 79 -7.58 5.10 -2.16
CA ASP A 79 -7.77 4.99 -3.60
C ASP A 79 -9.11 4.31 -3.96
N GLU A 80 -9.77 4.80 -5.00
CA GLU A 80 -11.04 4.26 -5.49
C GLU A 80 -10.86 2.88 -6.17
N LEU A 81 -9.66 2.59 -6.67
CA LEU A 81 -9.34 1.30 -7.27
C LEU A 81 -8.90 0.32 -6.18
N ASP A 82 -9.74 -0.66 -5.91
CA ASP A 82 -9.49 -1.74 -4.94
C ASP A 82 -8.18 -2.50 -5.22
N SER A 83 -7.81 -2.66 -6.50
CA SER A 83 -6.53 -3.28 -6.89
C SER A 83 -5.30 -2.52 -6.40
N ILE A 84 -5.42 -1.20 -6.16
CA ILE A 84 -4.36 -0.37 -5.57
C ILE A 84 -4.50 -0.36 -4.05
N ALA A 85 -5.70 -0.07 -3.53
CA ALA A 85 -5.95 0.13 -2.10
C ALA A 85 -5.67 -1.13 -1.26
N CYS A 86 -5.98 -2.33 -1.78
CA CYS A 86 -5.85 -3.58 -1.02
C CYS A 86 -4.41 -3.85 -0.55
N HIS A 87 -3.40 -3.51 -1.35
CA HIS A 87 -2.00 -3.69 -0.96
C HIS A 87 -1.56 -2.70 0.13
N ALA A 88 -2.15 -1.50 0.17
CA ALA A 88 -1.96 -0.56 1.27
C ALA A 88 -2.61 -1.09 2.57
N PHE A 89 -3.78 -1.74 2.50
CA PHE A 89 -4.39 -2.37 3.69
C PHE A 89 -3.46 -3.41 4.32
N ILE A 90 -2.84 -4.27 3.50
CA ILE A 90 -1.88 -5.27 3.98
C ILE A 90 -0.65 -4.60 4.61
N SER A 91 -0.13 -3.54 3.98
CA SER A 91 1.02 -2.79 4.49
C SER A 91 0.73 -2.16 5.85
N LEU A 92 -0.43 -1.50 5.99
CA LEU A 92 -0.90 -0.88 7.22
C LEU A 92 -1.16 -1.90 8.33
N ALA A 93 -1.75 -3.06 7.99
CA ALA A 93 -1.95 -4.16 8.93
C ALA A 93 -0.61 -4.71 9.44
N ARG A 94 0.41 -4.87 8.58
CA ARG A 94 1.75 -5.35 8.97
C ARG A 94 2.46 -4.41 9.95
N ILE A 95 2.21 -3.10 9.87
CA ILE A 95 2.76 -2.12 10.82
C ILE A 95 1.85 -1.89 12.03
N LYS A 96 0.67 -2.55 12.08
CA LYS A 96 -0.39 -2.35 13.08
C LYS A 96 -0.82 -0.88 13.16
N SER A 97 -1.07 -0.28 12.00
CA SER A 97 -1.58 1.09 11.91
C SER A 97 -2.97 1.19 12.54
N LYS A 98 -3.11 2.08 13.53
CA LYS A 98 -4.41 2.37 14.14
C LYS A 98 -5.33 3.07 13.15
N ASP A 99 -4.83 4.08 12.46
CA ASP A 99 -5.60 4.86 11.50
C ASP A 99 -6.01 4.03 10.28
N GLY A 100 -5.12 3.13 9.85
CA GLY A 100 -5.45 2.18 8.79
C GLY A 100 -6.60 1.23 9.16
N LEU A 101 -6.66 0.79 10.42
CA LEU A 101 -7.77 -0.03 10.92
C LEU A 101 -9.07 0.78 11.05
N LYS A 102 -9.00 2.00 11.60
CA LYS A 102 -10.16 2.91 11.67
C LYS A 102 -10.78 3.11 10.30
N TYR A 103 -9.97 3.40 9.30
CA TYR A 103 -10.45 3.57 7.93
C TYR A 103 -11.19 2.33 7.42
N ILE A 104 -10.65 1.12 7.62
CA ILE A 104 -11.31 -0.11 7.15
C ILE A 104 -12.67 -0.26 7.83
N ILE A 105 -12.73 -0.09 9.14
CA ILE A 105 -13.97 -0.20 9.90
C ILE A 105 -15.00 0.83 9.40
N ASP A 106 -14.63 2.12 9.40
CA ASP A 106 -15.56 3.21 9.16
C ASP A 106 -15.95 3.39 7.68
N LYS A 107 -15.05 3.06 6.74
CA LYS A 107 -15.23 3.35 5.32
C LYS A 107 -15.48 2.13 4.44
N ARG A 108 -15.11 0.93 4.89
CA ARG A 108 -15.24 -0.29 4.08
C ARG A 108 -16.23 -1.29 4.68
N ILE A 109 -16.28 -1.39 6.01
CA ILE A 109 -17.17 -2.35 6.69
C ILE A 109 -18.50 -1.69 7.06
N GLU A 110 -18.46 -0.58 7.79
CA GLU A 110 -19.66 0.09 8.31
C GLU A 110 -20.74 0.40 7.26
N PRO A 111 -20.42 0.87 6.03
CA PRO A 111 -21.43 1.14 5.02
C PRO A 111 -22.26 -0.08 4.60
N GLU A 112 -21.68 -1.29 4.66
CA GLU A 112 -22.30 -2.54 4.21
C GLU A 112 -22.74 -3.44 5.37
N MET A 113 -22.07 -3.31 6.53
CA MET A 113 -22.15 -4.23 7.68
C MET A 113 -22.02 -3.46 9.00
N PHE A 114 -23.03 -2.64 9.31
CA PHE A 114 -23.02 -1.74 10.47
C PHE A 114 -22.77 -2.46 11.80
N TRP A 115 -23.47 -3.56 12.10
CA TRP A 115 -23.35 -4.24 13.39
C TRP A 115 -21.98 -4.92 13.57
N GLU A 116 -21.40 -5.42 12.49
CA GLU A 116 -20.04 -5.96 12.48
C GLU A 116 -19.01 -4.85 12.69
N ALA A 117 -19.20 -3.67 12.10
CA ALA A 117 -18.35 -2.52 12.37
C ALA A 117 -18.43 -2.09 13.85
N GLU A 118 -19.62 -2.00 14.44
CA GLU A 118 -19.78 -1.68 15.86
C GLU A 118 -19.13 -2.73 16.77
N ALA A 119 -19.28 -4.02 16.45
CA ALA A 119 -18.61 -5.10 17.18
C ALA A 119 -17.07 -4.99 17.09
N LEU A 120 -16.53 -4.64 15.92
CA LEU A 120 -15.10 -4.41 15.74
C LEU A 120 -14.61 -3.18 16.51
N LYS A 121 -15.35 -2.07 16.51
CA LYS A 121 -15.03 -0.87 17.30
C LYS A 121 -14.93 -1.20 18.79
N ILE A 122 -15.87 -1.98 19.33
CA ILE A 122 -15.83 -2.46 20.72
C ILE A 122 -14.64 -3.38 20.97
N TYR A 123 -14.40 -4.36 20.09
CA TYR A 123 -13.28 -5.31 20.26
C TYR A 123 -11.91 -4.61 20.26
N PHE A 124 -11.79 -3.50 19.53
CA PHE A 124 -10.55 -2.74 19.38
C PHE A 124 -10.53 -1.40 20.13
N GLU A 125 -11.49 -1.11 21.02
CA GLU A 125 -11.66 0.19 21.68
C GLU A 125 -10.33 0.75 22.25
N ASN A 126 -9.66 -0.01 23.11
CA ASN A 126 -8.36 0.38 23.71
C ASN A 126 -7.21 0.54 22.70
N PHE A 127 -7.30 -0.12 21.54
CA PHE A 127 -6.29 0.00 20.49
C PHE A 127 -6.55 1.23 19.61
N LEU A 128 -7.81 1.65 19.48
CA LEU A 128 -8.22 2.76 18.62
C LEU A 128 -8.19 4.13 19.32
N GLU A 129 -8.13 4.19 20.65
CA GLU A 129 -7.76 5.40 21.40
C GLU A 129 -6.35 5.91 21.06
#